data_AF-A0A0D3IIF7-F1
#
_entry.id   AF-A0A0D3IIF7-F1
#
_cell.length_a   1.000
_cell.length_b   1.000
_cell.length_c   1.000
_cell.angle_alpha   90.00
_cell.angle_beta   90.00
_cell.angle_gamma   90.00
#
_symmetry.space_group_name_H-M   'P 1'
#
loop_
_entity.id
_entity.type
_entity.pdbx_description
1 polymer ?
#
loop_
_entity_poly.entity_id
_entity_poly.type
_entity_poly.pdbx_seq_one_letter_code
_entity_poly.pdbx_strand_id
1 'polypeptide(L)'
;MGKTPHELMREQMDELMGKARDVPLEEREKALPSFSDPSIDRFHLCGCSPYELLKGTKFETMPQLQRDGFLKERSEALRVQWEALPQEEKDKYGYERELMLLLELLVDEQDRRIAKAKERYERENALVPPIPAETQAEIDRLRGEVKELQAQSEALGEQGEVDESMTAFRKAEALQLQLQEIERKAQPLAGKKQFVDE
;
A
#
# COMPACT_ATOMS: atom_id res chain seq x y z
N MET A 1 9.43 9.94 -36.43
CA MET A 1 8.84 9.57 -37.73
C MET A 1 7.36 9.39 -37.48
N GLY A 2 6.50 10.21 -38.10
CA GLY A 2 5.05 10.12 -37.91
C GLY A 2 4.48 8.95 -38.69
N LYS A 3 3.45 8.28 -38.14
CA LYS A 3 2.74 7.21 -38.84
C LYS A 3 2.10 7.75 -40.10
N THR A 4 2.21 7.01 -41.20
CA THR A 4 1.60 7.36 -42.47
C THR A 4 0.06 7.27 -42.39
N PRO A 5 -0.69 8.00 -43.22
CA PRO A 5 -2.16 7.92 -43.23
C PRO A 5 -2.70 6.48 -43.38
N HIS A 6 -1.97 5.63 -44.12
CA HIS A 6 -2.33 4.23 -44.32
C HIS A 6 -2.12 3.38 -43.06
N GLU A 7 -1.10 3.68 -42.26
CA GLU A 7 -0.86 3.01 -40.97
C GLU A 7 -1.91 3.39 -39.93
N LEU A 8 -2.33 4.66 -39.91
CA LEU A 8 -3.42 5.13 -39.04
C LEU A 8 -4.76 4.48 -39.42
N MET A 9 -5.03 4.34 -40.72
CA MET A 9 -6.23 3.62 -41.20
C MET A 9 -6.18 2.14 -40.84
N ARG A 10 -5.00 1.50 -40.92
CA ARG A 10 -4.84 0.11 -40.50
C ARG A 10 -5.09 -0.04 -39.00
N GLU A 11 -4.54 0.84 -38.18
CA GLU A 11 -4.71 0.81 -36.71
C GLU A 11 -6.17 1.02 -36.29
N GLN A 12 -6.88 1.98 -36.91
CA GLN A 12 -8.32 2.17 -36.68
C GLN A 12 -9.15 0.94 -37.09
N MET A 13 -8.76 0.28 -38.18
CA MET A 13 -9.42 -0.95 -38.62
C MET A 13 -9.11 -2.14 -37.70
N ASP A 14 -7.90 -2.21 -37.15
CA ASP A 14 -7.49 -3.25 -36.19
C ASP A 14 -8.21 -3.10 -34.84
N GLU A 15 -8.51 -1.86 -34.41
CA GLU A 15 -9.36 -1.59 -33.25
C GLU A 15 -10.82 -2.04 -33.48
N LEU A 16 -11.35 -1.84 -34.69
CA LEU A 16 -12.76 -2.14 -35.01
C LEU A 16 -13.01 -3.62 -35.36
N MET A 17 -12.07 -4.29 -36.03
CA MET A 17 -12.25 -5.64 -36.60
C MET A 17 -11.29 -6.68 -36.02
N GLY A 18 -10.38 -6.26 -35.14
CA GLY A 18 -9.32 -7.08 -34.55
C GLY A 18 -8.10 -7.23 -35.46
N LYS A 19 -6.91 -7.23 -34.85
CA LYS A 19 -5.58 -7.33 -35.51
C LYS A 19 -5.38 -8.55 -36.41
N ALA A 20 -6.25 -9.55 -36.31
CA ALA A 20 -6.20 -10.79 -37.09
C ALA A 20 -7.14 -10.78 -38.32
N ARG A 21 -7.67 -9.62 -38.73
CA ARG A 21 -8.61 -9.51 -39.87
C ARG A 21 -7.99 -9.92 -41.21
N ASP A 22 -6.73 -9.55 -41.44
CA ASP A 22 -6.05 -9.79 -42.72
C ASP A 22 -5.41 -11.19 -42.80
N VAL A 23 -5.59 -12.02 -41.76
CA VAL A 23 -5.05 -13.38 -41.68
C VAL A 23 -6.09 -14.38 -42.20
N PRO A 24 -5.76 -15.22 -43.21
CA PRO A 24 -6.66 -16.27 -43.72
C PRO A 24 -7.21 -17.16 -42.60
N LEU A 25 -8.48 -17.62 -42.68
CA LEU A 25 -9.12 -18.41 -41.60
C LEU A 25 -8.28 -19.62 -41.15
N GLU A 26 -7.67 -20.33 -42.10
CA GLU A 26 -6.82 -21.51 -41.84
C GLU A 26 -5.50 -21.16 -41.13
N GLU A 27 -4.99 -19.94 -41.34
CA GLU A 27 -3.84 -19.41 -40.60
C GLU A 27 -4.27 -18.80 -39.27
N ARG A 28 -5.51 -18.31 -39.16
CA ARG A 28 -6.11 -17.77 -37.93
C ARG A 28 -6.35 -18.85 -36.88
N GLU A 29 -6.74 -20.06 -37.31
CA GLU A 29 -6.86 -21.23 -36.44
C GLU A 29 -5.49 -21.78 -36.00
N LYS A 30 -4.47 -21.68 -36.87
CA LYS A 30 -3.07 -22.00 -36.53
C LYS A 30 -2.38 -20.91 -35.69
N ALA A 31 -2.90 -19.69 -35.74
CA ALA A 31 -2.44 -18.52 -34.98
C ALA A 31 -3.23 -18.31 -33.67
N LEU A 32 -4.08 -19.26 -33.28
CA LEU A 32 -4.60 -19.27 -31.92
C LEU A 32 -3.40 -19.39 -30.97
N PRO A 33 -3.23 -18.45 -30.04
CA PRO A 33 -2.05 -18.43 -29.19
C PRO A 33 -1.98 -19.74 -28.40
N SER A 34 -0.91 -20.49 -28.59
CA SER A 34 -0.64 -21.68 -27.77
C SER A 34 -0.35 -21.25 -26.34
N PHE A 35 -0.73 -22.04 -25.33
CA PHE A 35 -0.38 -21.76 -23.94
C PHE A 35 1.13 -21.60 -23.70
N SER A 36 1.96 -22.13 -24.61
CA SER A 36 3.42 -22.04 -24.58
C SER A 36 4.00 -20.84 -25.32
N ASP A 37 3.19 -19.92 -25.85
CA ASP A 37 3.68 -18.71 -26.51
C ASP A 37 4.41 -17.81 -25.48
N PRO A 38 5.68 -17.43 -25.72
CA PRO A 38 6.45 -16.57 -24.81
C PRO A 38 5.82 -15.19 -24.55
N SER A 39 4.98 -14.70 -25.47
CA SER A 39 4.29 -13.42 -25.37
C SER A 39 3.14 -13.42 -24.36
N ILE A 40 2.64 -14.60 -23.97
CA ILE A 40 1.55 -14.76 -23.01
C ILE A 40 2.09 -14.79 -21.59
N ASP A 41 1.39 -14.12 -20.69
CA ASP A 41 1.63 -14.22 -19.26
C ASP A 41 1.11 -15.55 -18.72
N ARG A 42 1.99 -16.53 -18.64
CA ARG A 42 1.69 -17.87 -18.09
C ARG A 42 1.18 -17.86 -16.64
N PHE A 43 1.49 -16.84 -15.85
CA PHE A 43 1.01 -16.73 -14.47
C PHE A 43 -0.45 -16.25 -14.41
N HIS A 44 -0.87 -15.44 -15.38
CA HIS A 44 -2.28 -15.06 -15.53
C HIS A 44 -3.16 -16.28 -15.84
N LEU A 45 -2.64 -17.28 -16.59
CA LEU A 45 -3.34 -18.56 -16.80
C LEU A 45 -3.58 -19.31 -15.47
N CYS A 46 -2.64 -19.22 -14.53
CA CYS A 46 -2.75 -19.84 -13.21
C CYS A 46 -3.66 -19.05 -12.23
N GLY A 47 -4.33 -17.99 -12.69
CA GLY A 47 -5.26 -17.19 -11.91
C GLY A 47 -4.61 -16.10 -11.04
N CYS A 48 -3.28 -15.98 -11.03
CA CYS A 48 -2.59 -14.93 -10.29
C CYS A 48 -1.32 -14.51 -11.02
N SER A 49 -1.35 -13.34 -11.68
CA SER A 49 -0.15 -12.72 -12.26
C SER A 49 0.42 -11.66 -11.31
N PRO A 50 1.61 -11.87 -10.73
CA PRO A 50 2.30 -10.84 -9.96
C PRO A 50 2.58 -9.58 -10.79
N TYR A 51 2.82 -9.73 -12.09
CA TYR A 51 3.08 -8.63 -13.00
C TYR A 51 1.84 -7.76 -13.23
N GLU A 52 0.65 -8.35 -13.27
CA GLU A 52 -0.60 -7.60 -13.33
C GLU A 52 -0.86 -6.83 -12.04
N LEU A 53 -0.79 -7.53 -10.91
CA LEU A 53 -1.10 -7.00 -9.58
C LEU A 53 -0.18 -5.84 -9.18
N LEU A 54 1.09 -5.90 -9.59
CA LEU A 54 2.11 -4.93 -9.18
C LEU A 54 2.37 -3.83 -10.22
N LYS A 55 1.69 -3.86 -11.37
CA LYS A 55 1.84 -2.84 -12.41
C LYS A 55 1.44 -1.46 -11.89
N GLY A 56 2.29 -0.46 -12.11
CA GLY A 56 2.08 0.91 -11.62
C GLY A 56 2.32 1.10 -10.13
N THR A 57 2.72 0.04 -9.40
CA THR A 57 3.08 0.16 -7.98
C THR A 57 4.58 0.47 -7.83
N LYS A 58 4.98 0.94 -6.64
CA LYS A 58 6.40 1.08 -6.27
C LYS A 58 7.20 -0.23 -6.31
N PHE A 59 6.52 -1.37 -6.42
CA PHE A 59 7.12 -2.70 -6.41
C PHE A 59 7.31 -3.26 -7.83
N GLU A 60 6.87 -2.57 -8.88
CA GLU A 60 7.10 -2.95 -10.28
C GLU A 60 8.60 -3.11 -10.62
N THR A 61 9.47 -2.41 -9.90
CA THR A 61 10.93 -2.41 -10.11
C THR A 61 11.70 -3.41 -9.25
N MET A 62 11.01 -4.37 -8.62
CA MET A 62 11.66 -5.41 -7.81
C MET A 62 12.60 -6.28 -8.66
N PRO A 63 13.82 -6.61 -8.19
CA PRO A 63 14.78 -7.41 -8.95
C PRO A 63 14.30 -8.81 -9.36
N GLN A 64 13.38 -9.38 -8.59
CA GLN A 64 12.79 -10.70 -8.83
C GLN A 64 11.81 -10.70 -10.02
N LEU A 65 11.28 -9.52 -10.38
CA LEU A 65 10.35 -9.37 -11.49
C LEU A 65 11.10 -8.96 -12.75
N GLN A 66 10.96 -9.77 -13.78
CA GLN A 66 11.46 -9.45 -15.10
C GLN A 66 10.61 -8.34 -15.76
N ARG A 67 11.28 -7.34 -16.36
CA ARG A 67 10.59 -6.18 -16.93
C ARG A 67 9.67 -6.54 -18.10
N ASP A 68 10.05 -7.53 -18.90
CA ASP A 68 9.28 -8.06 -20.01
C ASP A 68 7.98 -8.74 -19.55
N GLY A 69 7.95 -9.32 -18.34
CA GLY A 69 6.73 -9.88 -17.74
C GLY A 69 5.56 -8.90 -17.67
N PHE A 70 5.81 -7.61 -17.46
CA PHE A 70 4.78 -6.56 -17.45
C PHE A 70 4.20 -6.23 -18.83
N LEU A 71 4.90 -6.60 -19.90
CA LEU A 71 4.51 -6.36 -21.29
C LEU A 71 3.75 -7.56 -21.91
N LYS A 72 3.74 -8.70 -21.22
CA LYS A 72 3.06 -9.91 -21.70
C LYS A 72 1.55 -9.76 -21.77
N GLU A 73 0.94 -10.47 -22.71
CA GLU A 73 -0.50 -10.49 -22.94
C GLU A 73 -1.22 -11.32 -21.88
N ARG A 74 -2.35 -10.79 -21.40
CA ARG A 74 -3.23 -11.41 -20.40
C ARG A 74 -4.59 -11.62 -21.05
N SER A 75 -4.74 -12.76 -21.71
CA SER A 75 -5.93 -13.09 -22.49
C SER A 75 -6.90 -13.90 -21.65
N GLU A 76 -8.04 -13.30 -21.29
CA GLU A 76 -9.12 -13.99 -20.58
C GLU A 76 -9.65 -15.21 -21.36
N ALA A 77 -9.66 -15.14 -22.70
CA ALA A 77 -10.07 -16.25 -23.54
C ALA A 77 -9.16 -17.48 -23.36
N LEU A 78 -7.85 -17.26 -23.22
CA LEU A 78 -6.88 -18.32 -22.95
C LEU A 78 -6.97 -18.80 -21.50
N ARG A 79 -7.25 -17.90 -20.54
CA ARG A 79 -7.46 -18.29 -19.15
C ARG A 79 -8.66 -19.23 -19.00
N VAL A 80 -9.78 -18.93 -19.67
CA VAL A 80 -10.97 -19.83 -19.66
C VAL A 80 -10.65 -21.19 -20.29
N GLN A 81 -9.91 -21.23 -21.39
CA GLN A 81 -9.49 -22.50 -22.01
C GLN A 81 -8.53 -23.28 -21.10
N TRP A 82 -7.61 -22.57 -20.43
CA TRP A 82 -6.71 -23.16 -19.46
C TRP A 82 -7.46 -23.75 -18.28
N GLU A 83 -8.41 -23.00 -17.70
CA GLU A 83 -9.24 -23.45 -16.57
C GLU A 83 -10.01 -24.73 -16.90
N ALA A 84 -10.48 -24.88 -18.14
CA ALA A 84 -11.18 -26.07 -18.63
C ALA A 84 -10.30 -27.32 -18.76
N LEU A 85 -8.96 -27.20 -18.76
CA LEU A 85 -8.06 -28.35 -18.81
C LEU A 85 -8.08 -29.15 -17.49
N PRO A 86 -7.96 -30.49 -17.56
CA PRO A 86 -7.69 -31.31 -16.38
C PRO A 86 -6.38 -30.91 -15.70
N GLN A 87 -6.30 -31.07 -14.37
CA GLN A 87 -5.08 -30.73 -13.62
C GLN A 87 -3.84 -31.47 -14.12
N GLU A 88 -3.98 -32.75 -14.48
CA GLU A 88 -2.87 -33.55 -15.02
C GLU A 88 -2.25 -32.96 -16.30
N GLU A 89 -3.04 -32.27 -17.13
CA GLU A 89 -2.53 -31.57 -18.31
C GLU A 89 -1.84 -30.25 -17.92
N LYS A 90 -2.38 -29.51 -16.94
CA LYS A 90 -1.79 -28.28 -16.41
C LYS A 90 -0.42 -28.53 -15.78
N ASP A 91 -0.31 -29.63 -15.01
CA ASP A 91 0.91 -30.02 -14.30
C ASP A 91 2.09 -30.26 -15.26
N LYS A 92 1.83 -30.71 -16.50
CA LYS A 92 2.88 -30.93 -17.51
C LYS A 92 3.57 -29.64 -17.94
N TYR A 93 2.90 -28.50 -17.85
CA TYR A 93 3.50 -27.20 -18.17
C TYR A 93 4.36 -26.66 -17.03
N GLY A 94 4.08 -27.05 -15.78
CA GLY A 94 4.83 -26.61 -14.60
C GLY A 94 4.62 -25.15 -14.20
N TYR A 95 3.67 -24.43 -14.81
CA TYR A 95 3.46 -22.99 -14.57
C TYR A 95 3.08 -22.67 -13.14
N GLU A 96 2.29 -23.51 -12.48
CA GLU A 96 1.92 -23.34 -11.07
C GLU A 96 3.14 -23.46 -10.14
N ARG A 97 4.06 -24.38 -10.45
CA ARG A 97 5.31 -24.53 -9.69
C ARG A 97 6.23 -23.34 -9.89
N GLU A 98 6.36 -22.85 -11.12
CA GLU A 98 7.12 -21.62 -11.39
C GLU A 98 6.52 -20.41 -10.66
N LEU A 99 5.18 -20.30 -10.66
CA LEU A 99 4.47 -19.24 -9.94
C LEU A 99 4.72 -19.32 -8.45
N MET A 100 4.62 -20.52 -7.85
CA MET A 100 4.91 -20.73 -6.43
C MET A 100 6.32 -20.24 -6.08
N LEU A 101 7.35 -20.68 -6.83
CA LEU A 101 8.73 -20.26 -6.59
C LEU A 101 8.92 -18.75 -6.71
N LEU A 102 8.25 -18.12 -7.68
CA LEU A 102 8.28 -16.67 -7.82
C LEU A 102 7.61 -15.98 -6.61
N LEU A 103 6.45 -16.46 -6.17
CA LEU A 103 5.74 -15.91 -5.01
C LEU A 103 6.56 -16.04 -3.73
N GLU A 104 7.22 -17.18 -3.49
CA GLU A 104 8.13 -17.37 -2.36
C GLU A 104 9.25 -16.31 -2.36
N LEU A 105 9.91 -16.10 -3.50
CA LEU A 105 10.95 -15.07 -3.64
C LEU A 105 10.43 -13.65 -3.38
N LEU A 106 9.18 -13.36 -3.77
CA LEU A 106 8.56 -12.07 -3.54
C LEU A 106 8.23 -11.85 -2.06
N VAL A 107 7.68 -12.87 -1.40
CA VAL A 107 7.36 -12.85 0.03
C VAL A 107 8.63 -12.67 0.86
N ASP A 108 9.68 -13.45 0.58
CA ASP A 108 10.96 -13.35 1.28
C ASP A 108 11.57 -11.94 1.19
N GLU A 109 11.48 -11.29 0.02
CA GLU A 109 11.96 -9.91 -0.13
C GLU A 109 11.10 -8.91 0.66
N GLN A 110 9.78 -9.10 0.73
CA GLN A 110 8.92 -8.26 1.58
C GLN A 110 9.24 -8.46 3.05
N ASP A 111 9.40 -9.70 3.52
CA ASP A 111 9.77 -9.99 4.91
C ASP A 111 11.11 -9.35 5.27
N ARG A 112 12.10 -9.42 4.38
CA ARG A 112 13.39 -8.74 4.55
C ARG A 112 13.23 -7.21 4.65
N ARG A 113 12.36 -6.62 3.84
CA ARG A 113 12.10 -5.17 3.87
C ARG A 113 11.36 -4.76 5.14
N ILE A 114 10.41 -5.57 5.60
CA ILE A 114 9.69 -5.37 6.86
C ILE A 114 10.68 -5.43 8.03
N ALA A 115 11.54 -6.45 8.08
CA ALA A 115 12.55 -6.58 9.13
C ALA A 115 13.47 -5.34 9.20
N LYS A 116 13.97 -4.87 8.05
CA LYS A 116 14.79 -3.64 7.99
C LYS A 116 14.03 -2.39 8.40
N ALA A 117 12.76 -2.28 8.02
CA ALA A 117 11.93 -1.14 8.39
C ALA A 117 11.68 -1.13 9.91
N LYS A 118 11.41 -2.31 10.51
CA LYS A 118 11.29 -2.48 11.97
C LYS A 118 12.60 -2.14 12.68
N GLU A 119 13.74 -2.65 12.23
CA GLU A 119 15.05 -2.32 12.81
C GLU A 119 15.34 -0.80 12.75
N ARG A 120 15.04 -0.17 11.61
CA ARG A 120 15.18 1.29 11.46
C ARG A 120 14.26 2.03 12.42
N TYR A 121 13.01 1.61 12.54
CA TYR A 121 12.03 2.20 13.45
C TYR A 121 12.47 2.08 14.91
N GLU A 122 12.92 0.89 15.32
CA GLU A 122 13.45 0.64 16.66
C GLU A 122 14.68 1.49 16.93
N ARG A 123 15.62 1.61 15.98
CA ARG A 123 16.80 2.48 16.14
C ARG A 123 16.41 3.95 16.28
N GLU A 124 15.49 4.44 15.44
CA GLU A 124 15.04 5.84 15.48
C GLU A 124 14.28 6.16 16.77
N ASN A 125 13.48 5.21 17.29
CA ASN A 125 12.75 5.39 18.56
C ASN A 125 13.57 5.06 19.81
N ALA A 126 14.59 4.21 19.73
CA ALA A 126 15.53 4.01 20.84
C ALA A 126 16.40 5.26 21.07
N LEU A 127 16.59 6.08 20.03
CA LEU A 127 17.28 7.38 20.12
C LEU A 127 16.40 8.49 20.69
N VAL A 128 15.10 8.22 20.85
CA VAL A 128 14.17 9.11 21.52
C VAL A 128 14.22 8.78 23.02
N PRO A 129 14.88 9.59 23.87
CA PRO A 129 14.88 9.33 25.29
C PRO A 129 13.44 9.40 25.82
N PRO A 130 13.04 8.50 26.74
CA PRO A 130 11.77 8.62 27.41
C PRO A 130 11.68 9.98 28.11
N ILE A 131 10.48 10.52 28.20
CA ILE A 131 10.21 11.73 28.98
C ILE A 131 10.74 11.48 30.40
N PRO A 132 11.60 12.36 30.96
CA PRO A 132 12.09 12.19 32.33
C PRO A 132 10.93 11.98 33.29
N ALA A 133 11.06 11.05 34.25
CA ALA A 133 9.97 10.70 35.17
C ALA A 133 9.43 11.94 35.92
N GLU A 134 10.29 12.90 36.25
CA GLU A 134 9.91 14.18 36.86
C GLU A 134 9.04 15.03 35.92
N THR A 135 9.39 15.11 34.64
CA THR A 135 8.60 15.84 33.64
C THR A 135 7.26 15.15 33.37
N GLN A 136 7.23 13.82 33.36
CA GLN A 136 5.99 13.05 33.22
C GLN A 136 5.07 13.25 34.44
N ALA A 137 5.62 13.21 35.65
CA ALA A 137 4.86 13.49 36.88
C ALA A 137 4.30 14.92 36.90
N GLU A 138 5.06 15.89 36.39
CA GLU A 138 4.60 17.28 36.25
C GLU A 138 3.45 17.43 35.24
N ILE A 139 3.55 16.75 34.09
CA ILE A 139 2.46 16.67 33.09
C ILE A 139 1.20 16.09 33.72
N ASP A 140 1.32 14.97 34.43
CA ASP A 140 0.18 14.29 35.04
C ASP A 140 -0.46 15.12 36.16
N ARG A 141 0.36 15.84 36.95
CA ARG A 141 -0.12 16.80 37.95
C ARG A 141 -0.91 17.94 37.32
N LEU A 142 -0.35 18.60 36.31
CA LEU A 142 -1.00 19.72 35.62
C LEU A 142 -2.29 19.28 34.92
N ARG A 143 -2.34 18.09 34.33
CA ARG A 143 -3.56 17.50 33.77
C ARG A 143 -4.64 17.31 34.84
N GLY A 144 -4.25 16.84 36.02
CA GLY A 144 -5.16 16.72 37.17
C GLY A 144 -5.74 18.06 37.59
N GLU A 145 -4.88 19.07 37.74
CA GLU A 145 -5.28 20.42 38.16
C GLU A 145 -6.19 21.12 37.13
N VAL A 146 -5.89 20.99 35.84
CA VAL A 146 -6.76 21.48 34.76
C VAL A 146 -8.14 20.84 34.84
N LYS A 147 -8.21 19.51 35.01
CA LYS A 147 -9.47 18.78 35.10
C LYS A 147 -10.29 19.20 36.32
N GLU A 148 -9.64 19.42 37.47
CA GLU A 148 -10.29 19.86 38.70
C GLU A 148 -10.85 21.29 38.55
N LEU A 149 -10.07 22.22 37.99
CA LEU A 149 -10.53 23.59 37.76
C LEU A 149 -11.64 23.68 36.71
N GLN A 150 -11.62 22.83 35.68
CA GLN A 150 -12.72 22.72 34.72
C GLN A 150 -14.01 22.24 35.39
N ALA A 151 -13.94 21.19 36.19
CA ALA A 151 -15.10 20.68 36.95
C ALA A 151 -15.63 21.73 37.96
N GLN A 152 -14.73 22.47 38.63
CA GLN A 152 -15.11 23.56 39.53
C GLN A 152 -15.79 24.71 38.78
N SER A 153 -15.26 25.09 37.61
CA SER A 153 -15.85 26.12 36.75
C SER A 153 -17.26 25.75 36.30
N GLU A 154 -17.49 24.50 35.93
CA GLU A 154 -18.81 23.98 35.53
C GLU A 154 -19.79 24.05 36.71
N ALA A 155 -19.40 23.56 37.89
CA ALA A 155 -20.24 23.57 39.08
C ALA A 155 -20.63 25.00 39.53
N LEU A 156 -19.68 25.95 39.53
CA LEU A 156 -19.96 27.37 39.85
C LEU A 156 -20.88 28.02 38.80
N GLY A 157 -20.74 27.62 37.53
CA GLY A 157 -21.61 28.07 36.45
C GLY A 157 -23.05 27.59 36.62
N GLU A 158 -23.25 26.32 37.03
CA GLU A 158 -24.57 25.77 37.35
C GLU A 158 -25.23 26.44 38.57
N GLN A 159 -24.43 26.88 39.54
CA GLN A 159 -24.90 27.60 40.73
C GLN A 159 -25.23 29.08 40.44
N GLY A 160 -24.90 29.58 39.26
CA GLY A 160 -25.15 30.96 38.85
C GLY A 160 -24.07 31.95 39.32
N GLU A 161 -22.96 31.48 39.86
CA GLU A 161 -21.81 32.30 40.26
C GLU A 161 -20.89 32.56 39.06
N VAL A 162 -21.36 33.43 38.17
CA VAL A 162 -20.74 33.69 36.85
C VAL A 162 -19.32 34.24 36.98
N ASP A 163 -19.07 35.18 37.89
CA ASP A 163 -17.75 35.81 38.04
C ASP A 163 -16.69 34.84 38.56
N GLU A 164 -17.07 33.95 39.50
CA GLU A 164 -16.17 32.94 40.05
C GLU A 164 -15.91 31.81 39.05
N SER A 165 -16.96 31.37 38.34
CA SER A 165 -16.86 30.39 37.25
C SER A 165 -15.89 30.87 36.16
N MET A 166 -16.04 32.12 35.68
CA MET A 166 -15.15 32.70 34.68
C MET A 166 -13.70 32.82 35.17
N THR A 167 -13.49 33.02 36.47
CA THR A 167 -12.15 33.08 37.07
C THR A 167 -11.51 31.69 37.13
N ALA A 168 -12.26 30.65 37.50
CA ALA A 168 -11.79 29.27 37.49
C ALA A 168 -11.48 28.78 36.06
N PHE A 169 -12.34 29.10 35.09
CA PHE A 169 -12.14 28.79 33.67
C PHE A 169 -10.84 29.37 33.12
N ARG A 170 -10.59 30.67 33.36
CA ARG A 170 -9.36 31.34 32.87
C ARG A 170 -8.09 30.74 33.48
N LYS A 171 -8.15 30.29 34.73
CA LYS A 171 -7.03 29.57 35.37
C LYS A 171 -6.79 28.22 34.71
N ALA A 172 -7.86 27.47 34.42
CA ALA A 172 -7.75 26.20 33.70
C ALA A 172 -7.15 26.39 32.30
N GLU A 173 -7.58 27.41 31.53
CA GLU A 173 -6.98 27.72 30.23
C GLU A 173 -5.48 28.06 30.33
N ALA A 174 -5.09 28.86 31.32
CA ALA A 174 -3.69 29.22 31.52
C ALA A 174 -2.82 28.00 31.82
N LEU A 175 -3.29 27.09 32.68
CA LEU A 175 -2.60 25.83 32.97
C LEU A 175 -2.60 24.87 31.78
N GLN A 176 -3.66 24.86 30.97
CA GLN A 176 -3.73 24.04 29.76
C GLN A 176 -2.72 24.51 28.70
N LEU A 177 -2.50 25.82 28.56
CA LEU A 177 -1.43 26.35 27.70
C LEU A 177 -0.03 25.97 28.21
N GLN A 178 0.18 26.02 29.53
CA GLN A 178 1.45 25.58 30.13
C GLN A 178 1.69 24.08 29.94
N LEU A 179 0.65 23.26 30.14
CA LEU A 179 0.67 21.83 29.90
C LEU A 179 1.05 21.53 28.45
N GLN A 180 0.42 22.19 27.48
CA GLN A 180 0.75 22.01 26.05
C GLN A 180 2.20 22.36 25.74
N GLU A 181 2.74 23.44 26.34
CA GLU A 181 4.12 23.84 26.11
C GLU A 181 5.13 22.86 26.75
N ILE A 182 4.81 22.31 27.94
CA ILE A 182 5.62 21.28 28.58
C ILE A 182 5.55 19.98 27.78
N GLU A 183 4.37 19.55 27.33
CA GLU A 183 4.20 18.36 26.50
C GLU A 183 4.92 18.50 25.15
N ARG A 184 4.92 19.70 24.55
CA ARG A 184 5.65 19.98 23.30
C ARG A 184 7.16 19.92 23.48
N LYS A 185 7.67 20.41 24.61
CA LYS A 185 9.11 20.36 24.95
C LYS A 185 9.55 18.97 25.40
N ALA A 186 8.67 18.27 26.11
CA ALA A 186 8.88 16.91 26.56
C ALA A 186 8.75 15.92 25.40
N GLN A 187 7.98 16.26 24.35
CA GLN A 187 7.96 15.48 23.14
C GLN A 187 9.35 15.53 22.49
N PRO A 188 10.06 14.39 22.48
CA PRO A 188 11.26 14.27 21.67
C PRO A 188 10.84 14.52 20.22
N LEU A 189 11.59 15.35 19.47
CA LEU A 189 11.28 15.67 18.07
C LEU A 189 10.98 14.38 17.32
N ALA A 190 9.70 14.08 17.14
CA ALA A 190 9.30 12.80 16.59
C ALA A 190 9.86 12.71 15.18
N GLY A 191 10.79 11.76 14.97
CA GLY A 191 11.05 11.24 13.63
C GLY A 191 9.68 10.95 13.02
N LYS A 192 9.41 11.58 11.87
CA LYS A 192 8.11 11.57 11.19
C LYS A 192 7.39 10.24 11.41
N LYS A 193 6.25 10.26 12.12
CA LYS A 193 5.34 9.11 12.23
C LYS A 193 4.88 8.75 10.81
N GLN A 194 5.61 7.87 10.13
CA GLN A 194 5.06 7.14 9.00
C GLN A 194 4.30 5.98 9.64
N PHE A 195 2.99 6.16 9.73
CA PHE A 195 2.07 5.09 10.08
C PHE A 195 2.39 3.87 9.21
N VAL A 196 2.74 2.77 9.86
CA VAL A 196 2.62 1.44 9.27
C VAL A 196 1.48 0.84 10.06
N ASP A 197 0.27 0.94 9.52
CA ASP A 197 -0.90 0.27 10.09
C ASP A 197 -0.66 -1.24 10.03
N GLU A 198 -1.03 -1.91 11.12
CA GLU A 198 -1.04 -3.38 11.28
C GLU A 198 -2.18 -4.03 10.49
#